data_AF-A0A087SR31-F1
#
_entry.id   AF-A0A087SR31-F1
#
_cell.length_a   1.000
_cell.length_b   1.000
_cell.length_c   1.000
_cell.angle_alpha   90.00
_cell.angle_beta   90.00
_cell.angle_gamma   90.00
#
_symmetry.space_group_name_H-M   'P 1'
#
loop_
_entity.id
_entity.type
_entity.pdbx_description
1 polymer ?
#
loop_
_entity_poly.entity_id
_entity_poly.type
_entity_poly.pdbx_seq_one_letter_code
_entity_poly.pdbx_strand_id
1 'polypeptide(L)' 'MTADAVREALTVGGTELFILRKEDDALYALSEGKVEGLMAYTLKIGILIVRFGRPRIAQVVVPQVEKAVAGLRKA' A
#
# COMPACT_ATOMS: atom_id res chain seq x y z
N MET A 1 -8.97 -15.06 26.81
CA MET A 1 -7.76 -14.82 25.99
C MET A 1 -8.20 -13.96 24.83
N THR A 2 -7.96 -12.66 24.91
CA THR A 2 -8.27 -11.70 23.84
C THR A 2 -7.37 -12.01 22.67
N ALA A 3 -7.95 -12.23 21.50
CA ALA A 3 -7.21 -12.35 20.26
C ALA A 3 -6.44 -11.03 20.07
N ASP A 4 -5.14 -11.05 20.37
CA ASP A 4 -4.22 -10.04 19.86
C ASP A 4 -4.32 -10.14 18.34
N ALA A 5 -5.12 -9.24 17.76
CA ALA A 5 -5.15 -9.04 16.33
C ALA A 5 -3.74 -8.63 15.97
N VAL A 6 -2.97 -9.57 15.41
CA VAL A 6 -1.60 -9.35 14.94
C VAL A 6 -1.68 -8.17 13.97
N ARG A 7 -1.27 -7.00 14.43
CA ARG A 7 -1.10 -5.83 13.57
C ARG A 7 0.11 -6.14 12.70
N GLU A 8 -0.14 -6.66 11.49
CA GLU A 8 0.93 -6.82 10.52
C GLU A 8 1.46 -5.42 10.15
N ALA A 9 2.73 -5.19 10.43
CA ALA A 9 3.44 -3.95 10.16
C ALA A 9 4.66 -4.23 9.28
N LEU A 10 5.03 -3.23 8.49
CA LEU A 10 6.21 -3.23 7.63
C LEU A 10 7.00 -1.95 7.83
N THR A 11 8.33 -2.05 7.86
CA THR A 11 9.22 -0.90 7.97
C THR A 11 9.80 -0.56 6.61
N VAL A 12 9.55 0.65 6.11
CA VAL A 12 10.09 1.12 4.82
C VAL A 12 10.75 2.49 5.01
N GLY A 13 12.05 2.56 4.75
CA GLY A 13 12.81 3.80 4.87
C GLY A 13 12.76 4.42 6.27
N GLY A 14 12.73 3.60 7.32
CA GLY A 14 12.64 4.04 8.71
C GLY A 14 11.24 4.37 9.22
N THR A 15 10.22 4.32 8.36
CA THR A 15 8.81 4.52 8.74
C THR A 15 8.13 3.17 8.98
N GLU A 16 7.49 3.01 10.13
CA GLU A 16 6.58 1.90 10.39
C GLU A 16 5.21 2.15 9.73
N LEU A 17 4.76 1.19 8.93
CA LEU A 17 3.50 1.23 8.20
C LEU A 17 2.65 0.02 8.59
N PHE A 18 1.40 0.26 8.93
CA PHE A 18 0.43 -0.78 9.28
C PHE A 18 -0.34 -1.22 8.05
N ILE A 19 -0.39 -2.53 7.82
CA ILE A 19 -1.13 -3.10 6.69
C ILE A 19 -2.63 -2.93 6.95
N LEU A 20 -3.31 -2.28 6.01
CA LEU A 20 -4.76 -2.09 6.04
C LEU A 20 -5.50 -3.06 5.13
N ARG A 21 -4.88 -3.43 4.00
CA ARG A 21 -5.41 -4.40 3.05
C ARG A 21 -4.26 -5.20 2.45
N LYS A 22 -4.45 -6.51 2.34
CA LYS A 22 -3.51 -7.44 1.75
C LYS A 22 -4.31 -8.43 0.92
N GLU A 23 -3.97 -8.51 -0.34
CA GLU A 23 -4.53 -9.42 -1.33
C GLU A 23 -3.37 -10.19 -1.97
N ASP A 24 -3.67 -11.20 -2.77
CA ASP A 24 -2.64 -12.05 -3.38
C ASP A 24 -1.67 -11.27 -4.27
N ASP A 25 -2.12 -10.17 -4.87
CA ASP A 25 -1.38 -9.37 -5.84
C ASP A 25 -1.27 -7.89 -5.46
N ALA A 26 -1.74 -7.49 -4.28
CA ALA A 26 -1.78 -6.11 -3.84
C ALA A 26 -1.63 -5.96 -2.32
N LEU A 27 -0.96 -4.90 -1.89
CA LEU A 27 -0.81 -4.54 -0.48
C LEU A 27 -0.99 -3.04 -0.29
N TYR A 28 -1.69 -2.66 0.76
CA TYR A 28 -1.91 -1.28 1.16
C TYR A 28 -1.57 -1.10 2.63
N ALA A 29 -0.68 -0.15 2.94
CA ALA A 29 -0.25 0.16 4.29
C ALA A 29 -0.20 1.67 4.53
N LEU A 30 -0.44 2.10 5.78
CA LEU A 30 -0.36 3.50 6.20
C LEU A 30 0.44 3.63 7.50
N SER A 31 1.15 4.74 7.65
CA SER A 31 1.80 5.07 8.93
C SER A 31 0.77 5.38 10.01
N GLU A 32 1.22 5.38 11.27
CA GLU A 32 0.46 6.00 12.35
C GLU A 32 0.11 7.46 11.99
N GLY A 33 -1.09 7.92 12.34
CA GLY A 33 -1.58 9.25 11.96
C GLY A 33 -1.88 9.44 10.47
N LYS A 34 -1.76 8.38 9.64
CA LYS A 34 -2.07 8.37 8.20
C LYS A 34 -1.27 9.40 7.38
N VAL A 35 -0.05 9.76 7.82
CA VAL A 35 0.78 10.78 7.17
C VAL A 35 1.57 10.25 5.98
N GLU A 36 1.88 8.97 5.95
CA GLU A 36 2.49 8.29 4.81
C GLU A 36 1.70 7.04 4.46
N GLY A 37 1.73 6.68 3.18
CA GLY A 37 1.14 5.45 2.69
C GLY A 37 2.02 4.75 1.67
N LEU A 38 1.79 3.45 1.57
CA LEU A 38 2.47 2.57 0.66
C LEU A 38 1.46 1.65 -0.02
N MET A 39 1.57 1.56 -1.33
CA MET A 39 0.90 0.58 -2.16
C MET A 39 1.95 -0.30 -2.80
N ALA A 40 1.74 -1.61 -2.80
CA ALA A 40 2.53 -2.54 -3.57
C ALA A 40 1.62 -3.38 -4.45
N TYR A 41 2.04 -3.63 -5.69
CA TYR A 41 1.30 -4.45 -6.65
C TYR A 41 2.25 -5.42 -7.34
N THR A 42 1.86 -6.70 -7.37
CA THR A 42 2.55 -7.69 -8.19
C THR A 42 2.07 -7.54 -9.64
N LEU A 43 3.03 -7.46 -10.55
CA LEU A 43 2.87 -7.38 -12.01
C LEU A 43 3.62 -8.56 -12.65
N LYS A 44 3.35 -8.85 -13.93
CA LYS A 44 4.03 -9.94 -14.67
C LYS A 44 5.56 -9.82 -14.65
N ILE A 45 6.07 -8.58 -14.64
CA ILE A 45 7.51 -8.27 -14.77
C ILE A 45 8.19 -7.91 -13.44
N GLY A 46 7.46 -7.91 -12.32
CA GLY A 46 8.01 -7.52 -11.03
C GLY A 46 6.98 -6.88 -10.10
N ILE A 47 7.46 -6.12 -9.13
CA ILE A 47 6.61 -5.47 -8.11
C ILE A 47 6.67 -3.96 -8.31
N LEU A 48 5.51 -3.32 -8.44
CA LEU A 48 5.38 -1.87 -8.39
C LEU A 48 5.16 -1.45 -6.94
N ILE A 49 6.05 -0.62 -6.40
CA ILE A 49 5.92 -0.02 -5.06
C ILE A 49 5.70 1.48 -5.22
N VAL A 50 4.64 2.01 -4.61
CA VAL A 50 4.31 3.43 -4.61
C VAL A 50 4.25 3.92 -3.16
N ARG A 51 5.11 4.89 -2.82
CA ARG A 51 5.08 5.59 -1.53
C ARG A 51 4.52 6.99 -1.74
N PHE A 52 3.63 7.43 -0.85
CA PHE A 52 2.99 8.75 -0.92
C PHE A 52 2.79 9.35 0.46
N GLY A 53 2.66 10.68 0.51
CA GLY A 53 2.51 11.45 1.76
C GLY A 53 1.06 11.71 2.18
N ARG A 54 0.86 12.76 3.01
CA ARG A 54 -0.36 13.10 3.77
C ARG A 54 -1.71 12.69 3.14
N PRO A 55 -2.70 12.28 3.94
CA PRO A 55 -3.80 11.40 3.54
C PRO A 55 -4.83 11.98 2.56
N ARG A 56 -4.86 13.31 2.33
CA ARG A 56 -5.62 13.90 1.21
C ARG A 56 -5.08 13.44 -0.15
N ILE A 57 -3.83 12.99 -0.17
CA ILE A 57 -3.15 12.41 -1.32
C ILE A 57 -3.70 11.01 -1.60
N ALA A 58 -4.13 10.22 -0.60
CA ALA A 58 -4.60 8.86 -0.84
C ALA A 58 -5.83 8.82 -1.77
N GLN A 59 -6.84 9.66 -1.54
CA GLN A 59 -8.03 9.77 -2.41
C GLN A 59 -7.69 10.20 -3.84
N VAL A 60 -6.56 10.89 -4.02
CA VAL A 60 -6.10 11.39 -5.32
C VAL A 60 -5.15 10.40 -6.01
N VAL A 61 -4.29 9.74 -5.24
CA VAL A 61 -3.22 8.85 -5.72
C VAL A 61 -3.72 7.45 -5.94
N VAL A 62 -4.54 6.90 -5.04
CA VAL A 62 -5.05 5.53 -5.16
C VAL A 62 -5.73 5.30 -6.52
N PRO A 63 -6.67 6.15 -7.01
CA PRO A 63 -7.29 5.94 -8.31
C PRO A 63 -6.30 6.05 -9.49
N GLN A 64 -5.28 6.91 -9.38
CA GLN A 64 -4.26 7.06 -10.42
C GLN A 64 -3.34 5.85 -10.49
N VAL A 65 -2.93 5.33 -9.34
CA VAL A 65 -2.09 4.13 -9.23
C VAL A 65 -2.87 2.91 -9.72
N GLU A 66 -4.12 2.75 -9.30
CA GLU A 66 -4.99 1.65 -9.78
C GLU A 66 -5.16 1.69 -11.30
N LYS A 67 -5.38 2.88 -11.88
CA LYS A 67 -5.47 3.04 -13.34
C LYS A 67 -4.16 2.66 -14.04
N ALA A 68 -3.01 3.06 -13.50
CA ALA A 68 -1.70 2.71 -14.04
C ALA A 68 -1.44 1.19 -13.97
N VAL A 69 -1.73 0.57 -12.82
CA VAL A 69 -1.63 -0.89 -12.61
C VAL A 69 -2.52 -1.66 -13.57
N ALA A 70 -3.78 -1.21 -13.75
CA ALA A 70 -4.69 -1.83 -14.70
C ALA A 70 -4.17 -1.75 -16.15
N GLY A 71 -3.51 -0.65 -16.51
CA GLY A 71 -2.82 -0.52 -17.81
C GLY A 71 -1.64 -1.49 -17.94
N LEU A 72 -0.77 -1.53 -16.94
CA LEU A 72 0.43 -2.40 -16.93
C LEU A 72 0.08 -3.89 -16.93
N ARG A 73 -1.06 -4.29 -16.37
CA ARG A 73 -1.52 -5.69 -16.39
C ARG A 73 -2.07 -6.15 -17.74
N LYS A 74 -2.59 -5.20 -18.54
CA LYS A 74 -3.15 -5.47 -19.87
C LYS A 74 -2.06 -5.54 -20.96
N ALA A 75 -0.92 -4.88 -20.75
CA ALA A 75 0.27 -5.03 -21.59
C ALA A 75 0.89 -6.44 -21.43
#